data_AF-A0A6J6G546-F1
#
_entry.id   AF-A0A6J6G546-F1
#
_cell.length_a   1.000
_cell.length_b   1.000
_cell.length_c   1.000
_cell.angle_alpha   90.00
_cell.angle_beta   90.00
_cell.angle_gamma   90.00
#
_symmetry.space_group_name_H-M   'P 1'
#
loop_
_entity.id
_entity.type
_entity.pdbx_description
1 polymer ?
#
loop_
_entity_poly.entity_id
_entity_poly.type
_entity_poly.pdbx_seq_one_letter_code
_entity_poly.pdbx_strand_id
1 'polypeptide(L)'
;MPLATLTGMALKESSKLSQEKWSPSGELVERFVGRRFEDQTAVVMCSHGPVIPQIVAEIVSHTRADVDDVIRRAASPATGDFSVFHVAFLKSGPHLVSVEYHDAP
;
A
#
# COMPACT_ATOMS: atom_id res chain seq x y z
N MET A 1 1.25 18.63 0.63
CA MET A 1 0.34 17.56 1.11
C MET A 1 -0.05 17.85 2.55
N PRO A 2 -1.36 17.99 2.87
CA PRO A 2 -1.82 18.38 4.21
C PRO A 2 -1.32 17.47 5.34
N LEU A 3 -1.29 16.15 5.14
CA LEU A 3 -0.85 15.19 6.16
C LEU A 3 0.62 15.41 6.57
N ALA A 4 1.53 15.60 5.60
CA ALA A 4 2.94 15.85 5.89
C ALA A 4 3.15 17.14 6.70
N THR A 5 2.36 18.19 6.40
CA THR A 5 2.37 19.44 7.15
C THR A 5 1.88 19.24 8.58
N LEU A 6 0.80 18.48 8.77
CA LEU A 6 0.21 18.22 10.09
C LEU A 6 1.09 17.32 10.97
N THR A 7 1.77 16.33 10.39
CA THR A 7 2.60 15.37 11.15
C THR A 7 4.06 15.81 11.28
N GLY A 8 4.50 16.82 10.53
CA GLY A 8 5.90 17.21 10.42
C GLY A 8 6.78 16.15 9.72
N MET A 9 6.18 15.12 9.12
CA MET A 9 6.93 14.07 8.42
C MET A 9 7.36 14.55 7.04
N ALA A 10 8.65 14.35 6.72
CA ALA A 10 9.18 14.67 5.41
C ALA A 10 8.54 13.78 4.33
N LEU A 11 8.02 14.41 3.27
CA LEU A 11 7.56 13.70 2.09
C LEU A 11 8.76 13.10 1.36
N LYS A 12 8.70 11.79 1.08
CA LYS A 12 9.71 11.10 0.25
C LYS A 12 9.10 10.79 -1.10
N GLU A 13 9.54 11.51 -2.13
CA GLU A 13 9.14 11.21 -3.49
C GLU A 13 9.77 9.90 -3.97
N SER A 14 8.99 9.08 -4.69
CA SER A 14 9.48 7.85 -5.28
C SER A 14 8.89 7.63 -6.66
N SER A 15 9.74 7.63 -7.68
CA SER A 15 9.34 7.30 -9.05
C SER A 15 8.92 5.84 -9.21
N LYS A 16 9.24 4.96 -8.25
CA LYS A 16 8.86 3.53 -8.26
C LYS A 16 7.35 3.30 -8.20
N LEU A 17 6.60 4.26 -7.66
CA LEU A 17 5.13 4.23 -7.56
C LEU A 17 4.46 5.23 -8.53
N SER A 18 5.20 5.73 -9.53
CA SER A 18 4.66 6.64 -10.55
C SER A 18 3.92 5.86 -11.62
N GLN A 19 2.81 6.43 -12.12
CA GLN A 19 2.12 5.90 -13.29
C GLN A 19 3.02 5.86 -14.53
N GLU A 20 3.98 6.78 -14.66
CA GLU A 20 4.93 6.80 -15.78
C GLU A 20 5.90 5.61 -15.79
N LYS A 21 6.15 5.01 -14.62
CA LYS A 21 7.04 3.87 -14.44
C LYS A 21 6.28 2.56 -14.22
N TRP A 22 4.95 2.59 -14.38
CA TRP A 22 4.11 1.42 -14.27
C TRP A 22 4.48 0.40 -15.35
N SER A 23 4.58 -0.87 -14.95
CA SER A 23 4.77 -2.00 -15.86
C SER A 23 3.92 -3.18 -15.40
N PRO A 24 3.51 -4.07 -16.32
CA PRO A 24 2.80 -5.29 -15.95
C PRO A 24 3.59 -6.21 -15.02
N SER A 25 4.94 -6.13 -15.02
CA SER A 25 5.80 -6.97 -14.18
C SER A 25 5.74 -6.60 -12.69
N GLY A 26 5.38 -5.36 -12.33
CA GLY A 26 5.31 -4.93 -10.94
C GLY A 26 6.64 -4.84 -10.18
N GLU A 27 7.80 -5.14 -10.80
CA GLU A 27 9.12 -5.26 -10.14
C GLU A 27 9.52 -4.01 -9.30
N LEU A 28 9.11 -2.81 -9.73
CA LEU A 28 9.37 -1.58 -8.97
C LEU A 28 8.50 -1.49 -7.71
N VAL A 29 7.25 -1.94 -7.81
CA VAL A 29 6.28 -1.99 -6.70
C VAL A 29 6.68 -3.08 -5.72
N GLU A 30 7.02 -4.29 -6.19
CA GLU A 30 7.53 -5.40 -5.37
C GLU A 30 8.73 -4.94 -4.53
N ARG A 31 9.78 -4.39 -5.17
CA ARG A 31 10.95 -3.87 -4.44
C ARG A 31 10.61 -2.73 -3.49
N PHE A 32 9.65 -1.88 -3.84
CA PHE A 32 9.23 -0.79 -2.96
C PHE A 32 8.52 -1.35 -1.73
N VAL A 33 7.47 -2.15 -1.91
CA VAL A 33 6.64 -2.71 -0.84
C VAL A 33 7.45 -3.66 0.04
N GLY A 34 8.24 -4.56 -0.55
CA GLY A 34 9.09 -5.49 0.19
C GLY A 34 10.04 -4.78 1.15
N ARG A 35 10.62 -3.65 0.72
CA ARG A 35 11.44 -2.82 1.62
C ARG A 35 10.67 -2.30 2.84
N ARG A 36 9.37 -2.02 2.73
CA ARG A 36 8.57 -1.52 3.87
C ARG A 36 8.21 -2.65 4.83
N PHE A 37 8.06 -3.87 4.32
CA PHE A 37 7.97 -5.06 5.17
C PHE A 37 9.29 -5.33 5.92
N GLU A 38 10.45 -5.05 5.32
CA GLU A 38 11.75 -5.09 6.01
C GLU A 38 11.87 -3.99 7.09
N ASP A 39 11.44 -2.76 6.77
CA ASP A 39 11.56 -1.60 7.67
C ASP A 39 10.56 -1.68 8.86
N GLN A 40 9.51 -2.50 8.77
CA GLN A 40 8.50 -2.76 9.83
C GLN A 40 7.91 -1.49 10.48
N THR A 41 7.82 -0.40 9.70
CA THR A 41 7.35 0.90 10.16
C THR A 41 6.08 1.28 9.39
N ALA A 42 5.11 1.86 10.07
CA ALA A 42 3.90 2.36 9.44
C ALA A 42 4.25 3.44 8.39
N VAL A 43 3.65 3.34 7.21
CA VAL A 43 3.86 4.26 6.09
C VAL A 43 2.54 4.66 5.46
N VAL A 44 2.50 5.87 4.93
CA VAL A 44 1.43 6.33 4.05
C VAL A 44 1.96 6.35 2.62
N MET A 45 1.28 5.67 1.72
CA MET A 45 1.62 5.61 0.30
C MET A 45 0.52 6.30 -0.50
N CYS A 46 0.87 7.37 -1.19
CA CYS A 46 0.03 7.97 -2.22
C CYS A 46 0.54 7.51 -3.59
N SER A 47 -0.36 7.04 -4.44
CA SER A 47 -0.02 6.59 -5.78
C SER A 47 -1.21 6.84 -6.72
N HIS A 48 -1.09 6.34 -7.94
CA HIS A 48 -2.05 6.53 -9.02
C HIS A 48 -2.94 5.30 -9.13
N GLY A 49 -4.20 5.48 -9.54
CA GLY A 49 -5.17 4.38 -9.69
C GLY A 49 -4.62 3.12 -10.37
N PRO A 50 -3.87 3.21 -11.48
CA PRO A 50 -3.30 2.04 -12.15
C PRO A 50 -2.22 1.27 -11.34
N VAL A 51 -1.56 1.93 -10.39
CA VAL A 51 -0.45 1.36 -9.60
C VAL A 51 -0.95 0.75 -8.29
N ILE A 52 -2.04 1.29 -7.72
CA ILE A 52 -2.59 0.85 -6.43
C ILE A 52 -2.92 -0.66 -6.40
N PRO A 53 -3.52 -1.27 -7.45
CA PRO A 53 -3.76 -2.71 -7.46
C PRO A 53 -2.49 -3.56 -7.31
N GLN A 54 -1.35 -3.11 -7.87
CA GLN A 54 -0.07 -3.80 -7.71
C GLN A 54 0.46 -3.67 -6.28
N ILE A 55 0.30 -2.50 -5.65
CA ILE A 55 0.69 -2.31 -4.25
C ILE A 55 -0.10 -3.25 -3.34
N VAL A 56 -1.41 -3.36 -3.55
CA VAL A 56 -2.27 -4.27 -2.77
C VAL A 56 -1.92 -5.73 -3.04
N ALA A 57 -1.66 -6.11 -4.30
CA ALA A 57 -1.22 -7.46 -4.63
C ALA A 57 0.08 -7.86 -3.90
N GLU A 58 1.05 -6.94 -3.81
CA GLU A 58 2.29 -7.17 -3.06
C GLU A 58 2.05 -7.30 -1.56
N ILE A 59 1.17 -6.47 -0.97
CA ILE A 59 0.79 -6.60 0.44
C ILE A 59 0.17 -7.98 0.72
N VAL A 60 -0.76 -8.41 -0.14
CA VAL A 60 -1.42 -9.73 -0.05
C VAL A 60 -0.39 -10.86 -0.18
N SER A 61 0.52 -10.77 -1.16
CA SER A 61 1.59 -11.73 -1.37
C SER A 61 2.50 -11.88 -0.14
N HIS A 62 2.99 -10.75 0.39
CA HIS A 62 3.85 -10.74 1.57
C HIS A 62 3.16 -11.31 2.81
N THR A 63 1.86 -11.02 2.98
CA THR A 63 1.07 -11.46 4.15
C THR A 63 0.41 -12.82 3.99
N ARG A 64 0.48 -13.43 2.80
CA ARG A 64 -0.20 -14.68 2.44
C ARG A 64 -1.71 -14.62 2.71
N ALA A 65 -2.31 -13.45 2.53
CA ALA A 65 -3.74 -13.24 2.74
C ALA A 65 -4.56 -13.82 1.58
N ASP A 66 -5.78 -14.26 1.87
CA ASP A 66 -6.75 -14.64 0.84
C ASP A 66 -7.41 -13.37 0.26
N VAL A 67 -7.65 -13.35 -1.06
CA VAL A 67 -8.29 -12.22 -1.74
C VAL A 67 -9.80 -12.33 -1.67
N ASP A 68 -10.40 -11.61 -0.73
CA ASP A 68 -11.84 -11.43 -0.60
C ASP A 68 -12.33 -10.13 -1.26
N ASP A 69 -13.62 -9.82 -1.08
CA ASP A 69 -14.24 -8.62 -1.66
C ASP A 69 -13.80 -7.32 -0.96
N VAL A 70 -13.38 -7.39 0.31
CA VAL A 70 -12.84 -6.24 1.05
C VAL A 70 -11.50 -5.83 0.44
N ILE A 71 -10.61 -6.79 0.20
CA ILE A 71 -9.32 -6.56 -0.45
C ILE A 71 -9.52 -6.06 -1.89
N ARG A 72 -10.46 -6.64 -2.64
CA ARG A 72 -10.78 -6.16 -4.00
C ARG A 72 -11.24 -4.70 -4.01
N ARG A 73 -12.11 -4.31 -3.06
CA ARG A 73 -12.52 -2.90 -2.91
C ARG A 73 -11.33 -2.01 -2.54
N ALA A 74 -10.51 -2.43 -1.59
CA ALA A 74 -9.32 -1.69 -1.15
C ALA A 74 -8.26 -1.49 -2.24
N ALA A 75 -8.25 -2.32 -3.28
CA ALA A 75 -7.37 -2.19 -4.44
C ALA A 75 -7.80 -1.13 -5.45
N SER A 76 -9.02 -0.58 -5.36
CA SER A 76 -9.57 0.36 -6.34
C SER A 76 -10.22 1.60 -5.69
N PRO A 77 -9.47 2.37 -4.87
CA PRO A 77 -10.01 3.55 -4.23
C PRO A 77 -10.41 4.62 -5.26
N ALA A 78 -11.53 5.31 -5.02
CA ALA A 78 -11.87 6.51 -5.78
C ALA A 78 -10.93 7.67 -5.42
N THR A 79 -11.04 8.79 -6.13
CA THR A 79 -10.16 9.94 -5.86
C THR A 79 -10.42 10.51 -4.48
N GLY A 80 -9.38 10.50 -3.63
CA GLY A 80 -9.44 11.00 -2.26
C GLY A 80 -9.73 9.90 -1.22
N ASP A 81 -10.21 8.74 -1.67
CA ASP A 81 -10.39 7.57 -0.81
C ASP A 81 -9.04 6.95 -0.45
N PHE A 82 -9.01 6.21 0.65
CA PHE A 82 -7.84 5.43 1.02
C PHE A 82 -8.22 4.13 1.72
N SER A 83 -7.26 3.21 1.79
CA SER A 83 -7.42 1.95 2.51
C SER A 83 -6.27 1.76 3.49
N VAL A 84 -6.57 1.16 4.64
CA VAL A 84 -5.61 0.89 5.71
C VAL A 84 -5.45 -0.62 5.85
N PHE A 85 -4.22 -1.10 5.66
CA PHE A 85 -3.86 -2.50 5.80
C PHE A 85 -3.11 -2.69 7.11
N HIS A 86 -3.69 -3.43 8.04
CA HIS A 86 -3.09 -3.70 9.35
C HIS A 86 -2.30 -5.01 9.28
N VAL A 87 -0.99 -4.92 9.47
CA VAL A 87 -0.08 -6.06 9.37
C VAL A 87 0.57 -6.34 10.73
N ALA A 88 0.43 -7.58 11.20
CA ALA A 88 1.12 -8.08 12.38
C ALA A 88 2.39 -8.85 11.97
N PHE A 89 3.53 -8.53 12.57
CA PHE A 89 4.80 -9.23 12.34
C PHE A 89 5.03 -10.30 13.43
N LEU A 90 4.76 -11.56 13.10
CA LEU A 90 4.91 -12.71 14.01
C LEU A 90 6.20 -13.49 13.69
N LYS A 91 6.59 -14.43 14.56
CA LYS A 91 7.73 -15.33 14.31
C LYS A 91 7.62 -16.13 13.00
N SER A 92 6.39 -16.40 12.54
CA SER A 92 6.08 -17.08 11.29
C SER A 92 6.14 -16.20 10.03
N GLY A 93 6.39 -14.89 10.19
CA GLY A 93 6.30 -13.88 9.14
C GLY A 93 5.16 -12.87 9.36
N PRO A 94 4.99 -11.92 8.42
CA PRO A 94 3.92 -10.93 8.45
C PRO A 94 2.55 -11.56 8.14
N HIS A 95 1.51 -11.05 8.77
CA HIS A 95 0.12 -11.48 8.60
C HIS A 95 -0.79 -10.27 8.49
N LEU A 96 -1.71 -10.28 7.53
CA LEU A 96 -2.75 -9.26 7.41
C LEU A 96 -3.86 -9.58 8.43
N VAL A 97 -4.12 -8.66 9.35
CA VAL A 97 -5.09 -8.87 10.45
C VAL A 97 -6.38 -8.06 10.29
N SER A 98 -6.34 -6.98 9.50
CA SER A 98 -7.51 -6.16 9.19
C SER A 98 -7.27 -5.31 7.94
N VAL A 99 -8.35 -5.00 7.21
CA VAL A 99 -8.38 -4.06 6.11
C VAL A 99 -9.56 -3.12 6.29
N GLU A 100 -9.31 -1.82 6.19
CA GLU A 100 -10.34 -0.79 6.25
C GLU A 100 -10.35 0.01 4.95
N TYR A 101 -11.55 0.44 4.52
CA TYR A 101 -11.74 1.36 3.41
C TYR A 101 -12.42 2.61 3.92
N HIS A 102 -11.88 3.78 3.56
CA HIS A 102 -12.39 5.08 3.97
C HIS A 102 -12.67 5.92 2.73
N ASP A 103 -13.93 6.32 2.57
CA ASP A 103 -14.35 7.25 1.51
C ASP A 103 -13.88 8.67 1.84
N ALA A 104 -13.57 9.46 0.82
CA ALA A 104 -13.29 10.89 0.98
C ALA A 104 -14.49 11.63 1.61
N PRO A 105 -14.25 12.61 2.50
CA PRO A 105 -15.30 13.38 3.17
C PRO A 105 -16.09 14.29 2.23
#